data_AF-A8Y922-F1
#
_entry.id   AF-A8Y922-F1
#
_cell.length_a   1.000
_cell.length_b   1.000
_cell.length_c   1.000
_cell.angle_alpha   90.00
_cell.angle_beta   90.00
_cell.angle_gamma   90.00
#
_symmetry.space_group_name_H-M   'P 1'
#
loop_
_entity.id
_entity.type
_entity.pdbx_description
1 polymer ?
#
loop_
_entity_poly.entity_id
_entity_poly.type
_entity_poly.pdbx_seq_one_letter_code
_entity_poly.pdbx_strand_id
1 'polypeptide(L)'
;MDFNLENPLANSHDFHFDTIPSDLFLIESDHMPSNNYLNTLKEMDFDGSFRREAISSVLRVSCNFDPSLSYLAVNYLDRLLSSQGIPQPKPWLFRLLAVACVSLAAKMKEAEFCISDTQAR
;
A
#
# COMPACT_ATOMS: atom_id res chain seq x y z
N MET A 1 21.57 5.09 2.10
CA MET A 1 20.84 5.11 0.81
C MET A 1 19.46 5.61 1.13
N ASP A 2 19.19 6.90 0.87
CA ASP A 2 17.89 7.49 1.11
C ASP A 2 16.97 7.13 -0.06
N PHE A 3 15.98 6.29 0.21
CA PHE A 3 14.91 6.00 -0.74
C PHE A 3 13.97 7.20 -0.77
N ASN A 4 14.25 8.15 -1.65
CA ASN A 4 13.31 9.22 -2.00
C ASN A 4 12.21 8.58 -2.86
N LEU A 5 11.16 8.11 -2.20
CA LEU A 5 9.91 7.80 -2.88
C LEU A 5 9.20 9.12 -3.10
N GLU A 6 9.25 9.61 -4.33
CA GLU A 6 8.50 10.78 -4.77
C GLU A 6 7.01 10.46 -4.58
N ASN A 7 6.32 11.31 -3.82
CA ASN A 7 4.91 11.13 -3.53
C ASN A 7 4.10 11.45 -4.80
N PRO A 8 3.42 10.48 -5.44
CA PRO A 8 2.63 10.74 -6.65
C PRO A 8 1.50 11.75 -6.41
N LEU A 9 1.09 11.93 -5.15
CA LEU A 9 0.05 12.86 -4.73
C LEU A 9 0.54 14.31 -4.55
N ALA A 10 1.87 14.53 -4.57
CA ALA A 10 2.46 15.87 -4.43
C ALA A 10 2.29 16.75 -5.69
N ASN A 11 1.98 16.15 -6.84
CA ASN A 11 1.66 16.91 -8.07
C ASN A 11 0.25 17.54 -8.07
N SER A 12 -0.46 17.52 -6.94
CA SER A 12 -1.79 18.11 -6.79
C SER A 12 -1.80 19.63 -6.54
N HIS A 13 -0.64 20.29 -6.55
CA HIS A 13 -0.49 21.63 -5.98
C HIS A 13 -1.01 22.82 -6.82
N ASP A 14 -1.83 22.59 -7.85
CA ASP A 14 -2.48 23.66 -8.62
C ASP A 14 -4.02 23.49 -8.79
N PHE A 15 -4.68 22.58 -8.06
CA PHE A 15 -6.07 22.24 -8.36
C PHE A 15 -7.11 22.92 -7.45
N HIS A 16 -8.02 23.66 -8.09
CA HIS A 16 -9.28 24.15 -7.54
C HIS A 16 -10.07 22.98 -6.91
N PHE A 17 -10.61 23.14 -5.70
CA PHE A 17 -11.27 22.07 -4.92
C PHE A 17 -12.40 21.32 -5.66
N ASP A 18 -12.95 21.89 -6.73
CA ASP A 18 -13.99 21.29 -7.57
C ASP A 18 -13.46 20.28 -8.62
N THR A 19 -12.15 20.25 -8.88
CA THR A 19 -11.50 19.38 -9.88
C THR A 19 -10.88 18.11 -9.26
N ILE A 20 -10.67 18.11 -7.94
CA ILE A 20 -9.99 17.06 -7.16
C ILE A 20 -10.55 15.64 -7.35
N PRO A 21 -11.88 15.39 -7.45
CA PRO A 21 -12.38 14.02 -7.54
C PRO A 21 -11.93 13.32 -8.82
N SER A 22 -11.97 14.02 -9.97
CA SER A 22 -11.74 13.41 -11.28
C SER A 22 -10.32 12.92 -11.44
N ASP A 23 -9.33 13.70 -11.03
CA ASP A 23 -7.92 13.34 -11.15
C ASP A 23 -7.53 12.19 -10.22
N LEU A 24 -8.14 12.13 -9.02
CA LEU A 24 -7.93 11.03 -8.08
C LEU A 24 -8.45 9.69 -8.63
N PHE A 25 -9.60 9.70 -9.30
CA PHE A 25 -10.14 8.49 -9.95
C PHE A 25 -9.28 8.04 -11.13
N LEU A 26 -8.62 8.95 -11.84
CA LEU A 26 -7.75 8.59 -12.96
C LEU A 26 -6.53 7.79 -12.49
N ILE A 27 -5.89 8.23 -11.39
CA ILE A 27 -4.70 7.57 -10.84
C ILE A 27 -5.01 6.30 -10.05
N GLU A 28 -6.27 6.07 -9.66
CA GLU A 28 -6.68 4.87 -8.92
C GLU A 28 -6.33 3.58 -9.70
N SER A 29 -6.48 3.62 -11.02
CA SER A 29 -6.19 2.49 -11.90
C SER A 29 -4.71 2.07 -11.88
N ASP A 30 -3.78 3.02 -11.73
CA ASP A 30 -2.34 2.78 -11.60
C ASP A 30 -1.95 2.13 -10.25
N HIS A 31 -2.89 2.10 -9.32
CA HIS A 31 -2.74 1.53 -7.99
C HIS A 31 -3.60 0.27 -7.77
N MET A 32 -4.17 -0.28 -8.84
CA MET A 32 -4.85 -1.58 -8.80
C MET A 32 -3.86 -2.74 -8.97
N PRO A 33 -4.11 -3.90 -8.32
CA PRO A 33 -3.41 -5.14 -8.65
C PRO A 33 -3.62 -5.53 -10.12
N SER A 34 -2.69 -6.31 -10.69
CA SER A 34 -2.81 -6.80 -12.07
C SER A 34 -4.06 -7.68 -12.26
N ASN A 35 -4.58 -7.71 -13.48
CA ASN A 35 -5.76 -8.52 -13.82
C ASN A 35 -5.56 -10.03 -13.55
N ASN A 36 -4.32 -10.50 -13.51
CA ASN A 36 -3.99 -11.90 -13.23
C ASN A 36 -3.85 -12.21 -11.74
N TYR A 37 -4.04 -11.22 -10.86
CA TYR A 37 -3.80 -11.33 -9.42
C TYR A 37 -4.50 -12.53 -8.78
N LEU A 38 -5.78 -12.76 -9.12
CA LEU A 38 -6.55 -13.88 -8.56
C LEU A 38 -5.98 -15.25 -8.98
N ASN A 39 -5.42 -15.35 -10.19
CA ASN A 39 -4.80 -16.58 -10.66
C ASN A 39 -3.46 -16.79 -9.97
N THR A 40 -2.62 -15.75 -9.88
CA THR A 40 -1.35 -15.77 -9.15
C THR A 40 -1.54 -16.12 -7.68
N LEU A 41 -2.58 -15.56 -7.04
CA LEU A 41 -2.94 -15.91 -5.66
C LEU A 41 -3.32 -17.39 -5.55
N LYS A 42 -4.18 -17.92 -6.43
CA LYS A 42 -4.59 -19.34 -6.37
C LYS A 42 -3.42 -20.30 -6.55
N GLU A 43 -2.45 -19.95 -7.39
CA GLU A 43 -1.25 -20.75 -7.63
C GLU A 43 -0.29 -20.72 -6.44
N MET A 44 -0.19 -19.57 -5.76
CA MET A 44 0.70 -19.36 -4.61
C MET A 44 0.09 -19.83 -3.27
N ASP A 45 -1.22 -19.66 -3.13
CA ASP A 45 -1.99 -19.74 -1.89
C ASP A 45 -3.27 -20.56 -2.15
N PHE A 46 -3.07 -21.87 -2.40
CA PHE A 46 -4.14 -22.79 -2.80
C PHE A 46 -5.31 -22.83 -1.78
N ASP A 47 -5.04 -22.59 -0.50
CA ASP A 47 -6.05 -22.57 0.57
C ASP A 47 -6.49 -21.15 0.98
N GLY A 48 -5.91 -20.09 0.38
CA GLY A 48 -6.22 -18.69 0.71
C GLY A 48 -5.81 -18.29 2.14
N SER A 49 -4.96 -19.08 2.79
CA SER A 49 -4.53 -18.86 4.17
C SER A 49 -3.43 -17.81 4.27
N PHE A 50 -2.54 -17.74 3.28
CA PHE A 50 -1.36 -16.89 3.34
C PHE A 50 -1.70 -15.41 3.24
N ARG A 51 -2.54 -15.02 2.28
CA ARG A 51 -2.99 -13.62 2.17
C ARG A 51 -3.72 -13.20 3.45
N ARG A 52 -4.52 -14.09 4.01
CA ARG A 52 -5.27 -13.82 5.26
C ARG A 52 -4.32 -13.64 6.45
N GLU A 53 -3.28 -14.45 6.56
CA GLU A 53 -2.27 -14.31 7.63
C GLU A 53 -1.44 -13.04 7.47
N ALA A 54 -1.09 -12.67 6.23
CA ALA A 54 -0.41 -11.41 5.94
C ALA A 54 -1.28 -10.20 6.34
N ILE A 55 -2.57 -10.19 5.97
CA ILE A 55 -3.51 -9.12 6.36
C ILE A 55 -3.69 -9.08 7.88
N SER A 56 -3.86 -10.23 8.53
CA SER A 56 -3.93 -10.31 10.00
C SER A 56 -2.68 -9.71 10.66
N SER A 57 -1.50 -10.00 10.09
CA SER A 57 -0.24 -9.44 10.56
C SER A 57 -0.18 -7.92 10.36
N VAL A 58 -0.62 -7.41 9.20
CA VAL A 58 -0.73 -5.96 8.94
C VAL A 58 -1.60 -5.31 10.01
N LEU A 59 -2.84 -5.79 10.19
CA LEU A 59 -3.79 -5.24 11.15
C LEU A 59 -3.27 -5.28 12.59
N ARG A 60 -2.49 -6.31 12.95
CA ARG A 60 -1.88 -6.39 14.27
C ARG A 60 -0.76 -5.37 14.47
N VAL A 61 0.06 -5.12 13.44
CA VAL A 61 1.16 -4.15 13.50
C VAL A 61 0.62 -2.71 13.46
N SER A 62 -0.45 -2.47 12.69
CA SER A 62 -1.05 -1.15 12.51
C SER A 62 -2.18 -0.83 13.50
N CYS A 63 -2.46 -1.68 14.50
CA CYS A 63 -3.66 -1.58 15.35
C CYS A 63 -3.81 -0.27 16.12
N ASN A 64 -2.70 0.41 16.44
CA ASN A 64 -2.68 1.68 17.18
C ASN A 64 -2.61 2.90 16.25
N PHE A 65 -2.68 2.71 14.94
CA PHE A 65 -2.59 3.77 13.94
C PHE A 65 -3.94 4.00 13.26
N ASP A 66 -4.04 5.12 12.55
CA ASP A 66 -5.24 5.46 11.79
C ASP A 66 -5.60 4.35 10.75
N PRO A 67 -6.88 3.97 10.61
CA PRO A 67 -7.30 2.87 9.74
C PRO A 67 -6.84 2.98 8.28
N SER A 68 -6.67 4.20 7.75
CA SER A 68 -6.18 4.38 6.38
C SER A 68 -4.74 3.90 6.19
N LEU A 69 -3.92 3.85 7.26
CA LEU A 69 -2.59 3.23 7.23
C LEU A 69 -2.70 1.73 6.91
N SER A 70 -3.63 1.05 7.59
CA SER A 70 -3.86 -0.38 7.38
C SER A 70 -4.37 -0.65 5.97
N TYR A 71 -5.30 0.18 5.49
CA TYR A 71 -5.81 0.11 4.13
C TYR A 71 -4.69 0.26 3.08
N LEU A 72 -3.86 1.29 3.21
CA LEU A 72 -2.75 1.55 2.30
C LEU A 72 -1.71 0.42 2.33
N ALA A 73 -1.39 -0.09 3.52
CA ALA A 73 -0.49 -1.24 3.67
C ALA A 73 -1.04 -2.50 2.97
N VAL A 74 -2.35 -2.75 3.05
CA VAL A 74 -2.99 -3.88 2.33
C VAL A 74 -2.97 -3.66 0.82
N ASN A 75 -3.16 -2.43 0.33
CA ASN A 75 -3.03 -2.11 -1.09
C ASN A 75 -1.60 -2.42 -1.61
N TYR A 76 -0.56 -2.03 -0.86
CA TYR A 76 0.82 -2.36 -1.20
C TYR A 76 1.11 -3.87 -1.17
N LEU A 77 0.56 -4.58 -0.18
CA LEU A 77 0.67 -6.02 -0.10
C LEU A 77 0.07 -6.70 -1.36
N ASP A 78 -1.17 -6.36 -1.70
CA ASP A 78 -1.88 -6.95 -2.85
C ASP A 78 -1.15 -6.67 -4.17
N ARG A 79 -0.62 -5.45 -4.36
CA ARG A 79 0.17 -5.08 -5.55
C ARG A 79 1.51 -5.82 -5.63
N LEU A 80 2.18 -6.02 -4.50
CA LEU A 80 3.45 -6.76 -4.47
C LEU A 80 3.22 -8.25 -4.81
N LEU A 81 2.20 -8.86 -4.21
CA LEU A 81 1.86 -10.26 -4.49
C LEU A 81 1.44 -10.45 -5.95
N SER A 82 0.75 -9.46 -6.51
CA SER A 82 0.33 -9.45 -7.91
C SER A 82 1.48 -9.32 -8.93
N SER A 83 2.57 -8.62 -8.58
CA SER A 83 3.68 -8.34 -9.50
C SER A 83 4.83 -9.33 -9.41
N GLN A 84 5.19 -9.77 -8.20
CA GLN A 84 6.36 -10.63 -7.99
C GLN A 84 6.02 -12.11 -8.17
N GLY A 85 4.83 -12.55 -7.74
CA GLY A 85 4.46 -13.97 -7.65
C GLY A 85 5.47 -14.77 -6.82
N ILE A 86 5.12 -15.21 -5.60
CA ILE A 86 6.12 -15.85 -4.73
C ILE A 86 5.99 -17.38 -4.84
N PRO A 87 6.87 -18.08 -5.57
CA PRO A 87 6.81 -19.54 -5.61
C PRO A 87 7.20 -20.11 -4.24
N GLN A 88 6.29 -20.89 -3.64
CA GLN A 88 6.47 -21.55 -2.33
C GLN A 88 6.90 -20.60 -1.20
N PRO A 89 6.04 -19.63 -0.84
CA PRO A 89 6.37 -18.64 0.16
C PRO A 89 6.54 -19.29 1.53
N LYS A 90 7.66 -19.02 2.20
CA LYS A 90 7.87 -19.46 3.59
C LYS A 90 6.96 -18.64 4.52
N PRO A 91 6.39 -19.22 5.60
CA PRO A 91 5.47 -18.50 6.49
C PRO A 91 6.03 -17.19 7.06
N TRP A 92 7.33 -17.11 7.34
CA TRP A 92 7.96 -15.90 7.86
C TRP A 92 7.97 -14.74 6.86
N LEU A 93 7.94 -15.02 5.56
CA LEU A 93 8.00 -14.01 4.51
C LEU A 93 6.78 -13.09 4.57
N PHE A 94 5.59 -13.63 4.85
CA PHE A 94 4.37 -12.83 4.96
C PHE A 94 4.39 -11.86 6.13
N ARG A 95 5.03 -12.24 7.25
CA ARG A 95 5.23 -11.33 8.37
C ARG A 95 6.19 -10.21 8.01
N LEU A 96 7.28 -10.54 7.29
CA LEU A 96 8.21 -9.53 6.79
C LEU A 96 7.52 -8.57 5.81
N LEU A 97 6.73 -9.10 4.87
CA LEU A 97 5.96 -8.31 3.92
C LEU A 97 4.95 -7.41 4.63
N ALA A 98 4.23 -7.92 5.63
CA ALA A 98 3.31 -7.12 6.42
C ALA A 98 4.01 -5.93 7.08
N VAL A 99 5.15 -6.16 7.75
CA VAL A 99 5.94 -5.09 8.38
C VAL A 99 6.45 -4.10 7.33
N ALA A 100 6.99 -4.57 6.21
CA ALA A 100 7.48 -3.70 5.14
C ALA A 100 6.37 -2.83 4.54
N CYS A 101 5.18 -3.40 4.30
CA CYS A 101 4.04 -2.66 3.76
C CYS A 101 3.52 -1.61 4.75
N VAL A 102 3.47 -1.94 6.05
CA VAL A 102 3.11 -0.96 7.09
C VAL A 102 4.15 0.16 7.18
N SER A 103 5.45 -0.16 7.15
CA SER A 103 6.51 0.85 7.15
C SER A 103 6.43 1.77 5.93
N LEU A 104 6.18 1.20 4.75
CA LEU A 104 6.00 1.98 3.52
C LEU A 104 4.76 2.89 3.61
N ALA A 105 3.63 2.34 4.04
CA ALA A 105 2.40 3.12 4.24
C ALA A 105 2.60 4.26 5.25
N ALA A 106 3.34 4.00 6.34
CA ALA A 106 3.62 5.00 7.37
C ALA A 106 4.47 6.13 6.78
N LYS A 107 5.52 5.79 6.04
CA LYS A 107 6.37 6.76 5.36
C LYS A 107 5.60 7.61 4.34
N MET A 108 4.70 6.99 3.57
CA MET A 108 3.91 7.70 2.55
C MET A 108 2.89 8.65 3.19
N LYS A 109 2.27 8.24 4.31
CA LYS A 109 1.38 9.12 5.08
C LYS A 109 2.14 10.24 5.79
N GLU A 110 3.30 9.97 6.38
CA GLU A 110 4.14 11.01 6.98
C GLU A 110 4.62 12.01 5.92
N ALA A 111 4.89 11.56 4.68
CA ALA A 111 5.15 12.45 3.55
C ALA A 111 3.93 13.31 3.19
N GLU A 112 2.69 12.84 3.34
CA GLU A 112 1.49 13.69 3.21
C GLU A 112 1.40 14.73 4.34
N PHE A 113 1.71 14.36 5.59
CA PHE A 113 1.73 15.31 6.71
C PHE A 113 2.85 16.36 6.59
N CYS A 114 4.00 16.00 6.01
CA CYS A 114 5.19 16.86 5.94
C CYS A 114 5.10 18.00 4.91
N ILE A 115 4.14 17.99 3.97
CA ILE A 115 4.11 18.99 2.88
C ILE A 115 3.25 20.21 3.26
N SER A 116 2.15 20.01 3.99
CA SER A 116 1.24 21.09 4.42
C SER A 116 1.64 21.73 5.76
N ASP A 117 2.25 20.97 6.69
CA ASP A 117 2.54 21.45 8.04
C ASP A 117 3.75 22.40 8.12
N THR A 118 4.54 22.51 7.05
CA THR A 118 5.69 23.45 6.96
C THR A 118 5.37 24.78 6.28
N GLN A 119 4.19 24.95 5.68
CA GLN A 119 3.76 26.24 5.11
C GLN A 119 2.82 27.04 6.04
N ALA A 120 2.48 26.50 7.21
CA ALA A 120 1.65 27.15 8.22
C ALA A 120 2.42 27.63 9.49
N ARG A 121 3.75 27.81 9.40
CA ARG A 121 4.55 28.43 10.46
C ARG A 121 5.35 29.63 9.96
#